data_AF-A0A5D0SDC4-F1
#
_entry.id   AF-A0A5D0SDC4-F1
#
_cell.length_a   1.000
_cell.length_b   1.000
_cell.length_c   1.000
_cell.angle_alpha   90.00
_cell.angle_beta   90.00
_cell.angle_gamma   90.00
#
_symmetry.space_group_name_H-M   'P 1'
#
loop_
_entity.id
_entity.type
_entity.pdbx_description
1 polymer ?
#
loop_
_entity_poly.entity_id
_entity_poly.type
_entity_poly.pdbx_seq_one_letter_code
_entity_poly.pdbx_strand_id
1 'polypeptide(L)'
;MGTWDSGPFDNDTAADWCGDLDDADATKRPAMVREALSRAASENGYLDADVACEAIAAASIVAAHRPGGQPLTSPYAPDFLRDGGRLDLPDDLAALAVKALDRVMVADSEWRDLWQDAAGEANPAFDAVRGLHQVLTA
;
A
#
# COMPACT_ATOMS: atom_id res chain seq x y z
N MET A 1 -8.17 12.71 -5.43
CA MET A 1 -8.24 11.30 -5.85
C MET A 1 -9.64 10.75 -5.59
N GLY A 2 -10.20 10.00 -6.53
CA GLY A 2 -11.44 9.25 -6.34
C GLY A 2 -11.19 7.87 -5.74
N THR A 3 -12.19 7.36 -5.00
CA THR A 3 -12.19 6.02 -4.39
C THR A 3 -13.49 5.31 -4.77
N TRP A 4 -13.44 4.03 -5.10
CA TRP A 4 -14.65 3.21 -5.39
C TRP A 4 -14.90 2.11 -4.37
N ASP A 5 -13.88 1.77 -3.57
CA ASP A 5 -13.99 0.93 -2.38
C ASP A 5 -12.87 1.31 -1.39
N SER A 6 -12.67 0.50 -0.36
CA SER A 6 -11.81 0.75 0.81
C SER A 6 -10.53 -0.10 0.82
N GLY A 7 -10.34 -0.95 -0.20
CA GLY A 7 -9.17 -1.80 -0.30
C GLY A 7 -7.90 -1.05 -0.74
N PRO A 8 -6.72 -1.69 -0.58
CA PRO A 8 -5.41 -1.07 -0.88
C PRO A 8 -5.24 -0.53 -2.30
N PHE A 9 -6.00 -1.04 -3.26
CA PHE A 9 -5.91 -0.70 -4.67
C PHE A 9 -7.16 0.05 -5.17
N ASP A 10 -8.14 0.32 -4.31
CA ASP A 10 -9.48 0.75 -4.72
C ASP A 10 -9.64 2.28 -4.82
N ASN A 11 -8.62 2.92 -5.38
CA ASN A 11 -8.53 4.36 -5.57
C ASN A 11 -7.68 4.71 -6.79
N ASP A 12 -7.92 5.90 -7.38
CA ASP A 12 -7.26 6.31 -8.62
C ASP A 12 -5.73 6.28 -8.49
N THR A 13 -5.17 6.82 -7.41
CA THR A 13 -3.72 6.95 -7.23
C THR A 13 -3.03 5.60 -7.11
N ALA A 14 -3.60 4.66 -6.37
CA ALA A 14 -3.05 3.31 -6.25
C ALA A 14 -3.15 2.55 -7.59
N ALA A 15 -4.25 2.71 -8.33
CA ALA A 15 -4.41 2.09 -9.63
C ALA A 15 -3.42 2.64 -10.66
N ASP A 16 -3.23 3.97 -10.71
CA ASP A 16 -2.24 4.62 -11.59
C ASP A 16 -0.82 4.15 -11.25
N TRP A 17 -0.46 4.12 -9.96
CA TRP A 17 0.85 3.62 -9.52
C TRP A 17 1.06 2.14 -9.84
N CYS A 18 0.02 1.32 -9.77
CA CYS A 18 0.09 -0.09 -10.18
C CYS A 18 0.31 -0.24 -11.68
N GLY A 19 -0.32 0.62 -12.49
CA GLY A 19 -0.08 0.70 -13.94
C GLY A 19 1.37 1.05 -14.26
N ASP A 20 1.92 2.06 -13.59
CA ASP A 20 3.35 2.42 -13.72
C ASP A 20 4.27 1.27 -13.33
N LEU A 21 3.91 0.50 -12.30
CA LEU A 21 4.68 -0.67 -11.86
C LEU A 21 4.61 -1.83 -12.87
N ASP A 22 3.47 -2.05 -13.52
CA ASP A 22 3.29 -3.02 -14.60
C ASP A 22 4.16 -2.65 -15.81
N ASP A 23 4.16 -1.37 -16.21
CA ASP A 23 4.90 -0.86 -17.36
C ASP A 23 6.42 -0.78 -17.12
N ALA A 24 6.85 -0.73 -15.86
CA ALA A 24 8.26 -0.67 -15.50
C ALA A 24 9.03 -1.96 -15.82
N ASP A 25 10.30 -1.80 -16.20
CA ASP A 25 11.26 -2.91 -16.32
C ASP A 25 11.28 -3.74 -15.01
N ALA A 26 11.30 -5.06 -15.13
CA ALA A 26 11.26 -5.97 -13.98
C ALA A 26 12.36 -5.68 -12.94
N THR A 27 13.53 -5.18 -13.36
CA THR A 27 14.65 -4.82 -12.49
C THR A 27 14.44 -3.52 -11.69
N LYS A 28 13.49 -2.67 -12.10
CA LYS A 28 13.15 -1.40 -11.42
C LYS A 28 12.02 -1.55 -10.41
N ARG A 29 11.13 -2.52 -10.59
CA ARG A 29 9.94 -2.71 -9.75
C ARG A 29 10.23 -2.80 -8.24
N PRO A 30 11.27 -3.53 -7.76
CA PRO A 30 11.58 -3.54 -6.33
C PRO A 30 11.99 -2.16 -5.79
N ALA A 31 12.64 -1.33 -6.61
CA ALA A 31 13.01 0.03 -6.22
C ALA A 31 11.79 0.95 -6.12
N MET A 32 10.82 0.82 -7.03
CA MET A 32 9.56 1.57 -6.98
C MET A 32 8.74 1.24 -5.73
N VAL A 33 8.64 -0.05 -5.37
CA VAL A 33 8.01 -0.48 -4.12
C VAL A 33 8.70 0.15 -2.91
N ARG A 34 10.04 0.12 -2.86
CA ARG A 34 10.81 0.77 -1.80
C ARG A 34 10.55 2.26 -1.73
N GLU A 35 10.52 2.94 -2.88
CA GLU A 35 10.35 4.38 -2.98
C GLU A 35 8.99 4.83 -2.42
N ALA A 36 7.90 4.19 -2.84
CA ALA A 36 6.55 4.47 -2.33
C ALA A 36 6.50 4.36 -0.80
N LEU A 37 7.03 3.26 -0.24
CA LEU A 37 7.10 3.07 1.20
C LEU A 37 7.99 4.10 1.90
N SER A 38 9.14 4.44 1.32
CA SER A 38 10.09 5.38 1.91
C SER A 38 9.55 6.80 1.94
N ARG A 39 8.84 7.22 0.88
CA ARG A 39 8.20 8.54 0.80
C ARG A 39 7.22 8.73 1.96
N ALA A 40 6.32 7.77 2.17
CA ALA A 40 5.42 7.82 3.32
C ALA A 40 6.16 7.75 4.65
N ALA A 41 7.08 6.79 4.84
CA ALA A 41 7.75 6.56 6.12
C ALA A 41 8.69 7.70 6.57
N SER A 42 9.16 8.55 5.64
CA SER A 42 10.07 9.67 5.93
C SER A 42 9.38 11.03 6.01
N GLU A 43 8.07 11.10 5.76
CA GLU A 43 7.30 12.35 5.88
C GLU A 43 7.11 12.74 7.35
N ASN A 44 7.55 13.94 7.71
CA ASN A 44 7.55 14.46 9.08
C ASN A 44 6.52 15.58 9.32
N GLY A 45 5.95 16.13 8.25
CA GLY A 45 4.88 17.12 8.27
C GLY A 45 3.53 16.46 8.03
N TYR A 46 2.73 17.03 7.14
CA TYR A 46 1.43 16.48 6.76
C TYR A 46 1.59 15.51 5.59
N LEU A 47 1.15 14.26 5.77
CA LEU A 47 1.23 13.23 4.75
C LEU A 47 0.06 13.35 3.79
N ASP A 48 0.39 13.63 2.53
CA ASP A 48 -0.56 13.73 1.41
C ASP A 48 -1.23 12.37 1.12
N ALA A 49 -2.52 12.40 0.78
CA ALA A 49 -3.31 11.18 0.55
C ALA A 49 -2.79 10.34 -0.61
N ASP A 50 -2.22 10.97 -1.66
CA ASP A 50 -1.66 10.26 -2.81
C ASP A 50 -0.45 9.43 -2.38
N VAL A 51 0.44 10.02 -1.57
CA VAL A 51 1.62 9.32 -1.01
C VAL A 51 1.20 8.17 -0.10
N ALA A 52 0.16 8.36 0.71
CA ALA A 52 -0.38 7.31 1.56
C ALA A 52 -0.98 6.15 0.74
N CYS A 53 -1.75 6.44 -0.31
CA CYS A 53 -2.34 5.42 -1.19
C CYS A 53 -1.28 4.57 -1.88
N GLU A 54 -0.25 5.19 -2.48
CA GLU A 54 0.88 4.46 -3.07
C GLU A 54 1.57 3.55 -2.05
N ALA A 55 1.80 4.07 -0.83
CA ALA A 55 2.45 3.30 0.23
C ALA A 55 1.60 2.12 0.73
N ILE A 56 0.28 2.27 0.84
CA ILE A 56 -0.63 1.18 1.20
C ILE A 56 -0.66 0.11 0.11
N ALA A 57 -0.72 0.50 -1.17
CA ALA A 57 -0.63 -0.42 -2.30
C ALA A 57 0.71 -1.20 -2.31
N ALA A 58 1.82 -0.49 -2.13
CA ALA A 58 3.15 -1.08 -2.02
C ALA A 58 3.26 -2.03 -0.82
N ALA A 59 2.71 -1.66 0.34
CA ALA A 59 2.69 -2.51 1.54
C ALA A 59 1.86 -3.79 1.33
N SER A 60 0.73 -3.69 0.59
CA SER A 60 -0.08 -4.84 0.19
C SER A 60 0.71 -5.82 -0.69
N ILE A 61 1.49 -5.32 -1.65
CA ILE A 61 2.39 -6.14 -2.46
C ILE A 61 3.44 -6.84 -1.59
N VAL A 62 4.08 -6.13 -0.65
CA VAL A 62 5.06 -6.73 0.27
C VAL A 62 4.40 -7.81 1.13
N ALA A 63 3.20 -7.54 1.68
CA ALA A 63 2.46 -8.48 2.52
C ALA A 63 2.11 -9.77 1.77
N ALA A 64 1.75 -9.69 0.49
CA ALA A 64 1.49 -10.86 -0.36
C ALA A 64 2.73 -11.76 -0.57
N HIS A 65 3.94 -11.23 -0.37
CA HIS A 65 5.19 -11.99 -0.44
C HIS A 65 5.62 -12.57 0.92
N ARG A 66 4.89 -12.32 2.01
CA ARG A 66 5.18 -12.88 3.35
C ARG A 66 4.57 -14.27 3.52
N PRO A 67 5.13 -15.12 4.41
CA PRO A 67 4.47 -16.34 4.83
C PRO A 67 3.05 -16.05 5.33
N GLY A 68 2.03 -16.75 4.78
CA GLY A 68 0.62 -16.49 5.11
C GLY A 68 -0.02 -15.31 4.38
N GLY A 69 0.77 -14.56 3.59
CA GLY A 69 0.28 -13.54 2.67
C GLY A 69 -0.73 -14.11 1.68
N GLN A 70 -1.77 -13.34 1.40
CA GLN A 70 -2.79 -13.72 0.43
C GLN A 70 -2.40 -13.25 -0.98
N PRO A 71 -2.73 -14.03 -2.03
CA PRO A 71 -2.60 -13.56 -3.40
C PRO A 71 -3.35 -12.25 -3.62
N LEU A 72 -2.79 -11.37 -4.46
CA LEU A 72 -3.47 -10.15 -4.88
C LEU A 72 -4.58 -10.53 -5.87
N THR A 73 -5.82 -10.18 -5.54
CA THR A 73 -7.01 -10.51 -6.35
C THR A 73 -7.76 -9.29 -6.87
N SER A 74 -7.41 -8.09 -6.42
CA SER A 74 -8.05 -6.85 -6.90
C SER A 74 -7.80 -6.67 -8.40
N PRO A 75 -8.82 -6.28 -9.18
CA PRO A 75 -8.64 -5.96 -10.60
C PRO A 75 -7.75 -4.72 -10.84
N TYR A 76 -7.39 -3.99 -9.79
CA TYR A 76 -6.56 -2.79 -9.82
C TYR A 76 -5.15 -3.01 -9.24
N ALA A 77 -4.85 -4.23 -8.79
CA ALA A 77 -3.48 -4.62 -8.46
C ALA A 77 -2.67 -4.94 -9.74
N PRO A 78 -1.32 -4.89 -9.71
CA PRO A 78 -0.50 -5.11 -10.89
C PRO A 78 -0.78 -6.46 -11.54
N ASP A 79 -1.02 -6.46 -12.85
CA ASP A 79 -1.44 -7.65 -13.61
C ASP A 79 -0.39 -8.75 -13.51
N PHE A 80 0.91 -8.43 -13.58
CA PHE A 80 1.95 -9.45 -13.50
C PHE A 80 1.96 -10.19 -12.16
N LEU A 81 1.52 -9.57 -11.06
CA LEU A 81 1.42 -10.22 -9.75
C LEU A 81 0.18 -11.08 -9.64
N ARG A 82 -0.94 -10.61 -10.21
CA ARG A 82 -2.19 -11.36 -10.26
C ARG A 82 -2.08 -12.62 -11.11
N ASP A 83 -1.29 -12.56 -12.18
CA ASP A 83 -1.01 -13.70 -13.08
C ASP A 83 0.04 -14.68 -12.51
N GLY A 84 0.40 -14.55 -11.23
CA GLY A 84 1.28 -15.47 -10.53
C GLY A 84 2.76 -15.12 -10.61
N GLY A 85 3.12 -13.96 -11.16
CA GLY A 85 4.47 -13.41 -11.09
C GLY A 85 4.92 -13.13 -9.65
N ARG A 86 6.22 -12.86 -9.50
CA ARG A 86 6.84 -12.57 -8.20
C ARG A 86 7.84 -11.42 -8.36
N LEU A 87 7.98 -10.64 -7.29
CA LEU A 87 9.07 -9.70 -7.13
C LEU A 87 10.13 -10.31 -6.22
N ASP A 88 11.39 -10.10 -6.57
CA ASP A 88 12.51 -10.33 -5.66
C ASP A 88 12.61 -9.12 -4.72
N LEU A 89 11.88 -9.19 -3.61
CA LEU A 89 11.77 -8.12 -2.63
C LEU A 89 12.78 -8.35 -1.50
N PRO A 90 13.67 -7.37 -1.22
CA PRO A 90 14.55 -7.41 -0.06
C PRO A 90 13.78 -7.59 1.25
N ASP A 91 14.31 -8.40 2.17
CA ASP A 91 13.65 -8.73 3.45
C ASP A 91 13.35 -7.51 4.33
N ASP A 92 14.15 -6.44 4.20
CA ASP A 92 13.96 -5.20 4.96
C ASP A 92 12.71 -4.41 4.53
N LEU A 93 12.13 -4.72 3.37
CA LEU A 93 10.90 -4.07 2.91
C LEU A 93 9.69 -4.36 3.81
N ALA A 94 9.65 -5.50 4.51
CA ALA A 94 8.58 -5.77 5.47
C ALA A 94 8.61 -4.75 6.62
N ALA A 95 9.79 -4.50 7.19
CA ALA A 95 9.96 -3.51 8.25
C ALA A 95 9.73 -2.08 7.76
N LEU A 96 10.10 -1.77 6.51
CA LEU A 96 9.82 -0.48 5.90
C LEU A 96 8.31 -0.29 5.65
N ALA A 97 7.62 -1.33 5.20
CA ALA A 97 6.17 -1.30 4.99
C ALA A 97 5.42 -1.06 6.30
N VAL A 98 5.81 -1.72 7.39
CA VAL A 98 5.27 -1.45 8.73
C VAL A 98 5.42 0.03 9.10
N LYS A 99 6.62 0.60 8.94
CA LYS A 99 6.86 2.02 9.23
C LYS A 99 5.99 2.95 8.39
N ALA A 100 5.80 2.65 7.11
CA ALA A 100 4.95 3.43 6.23
C ALA A 100 3.48 3.36 6.68
N LEU A 101 2.96 2.17 6.99
CA LEU A 101 1.59 1.99 7.48
C LEU A 101 1.37 2.66 8.85
N ASP A 102 2.34 2.57 9.76
CA ASP A 102 2.31 3.29 11.04
C ASP A 102 2.21 4.79 10.80
N ARG A 103 3.02 5.33 9.88
CA ARG A 103 2.99 6.75 9.53
C ARG A 103 1.68 7.17 8.88
N VAL A 104 1.08 6.34 8.04
CA VAL A 104 -0.24 6.56 7.44
C VAL A 104 -1.34 6.65 8.51
N MET A 105 -1.25 5.86 9.59
CA MET A 105 -2.31 5.68 10.59
C MET A 105 -2.28 6.66 11.78
N VAL A 106 -1.26 7.51 11.87
CA VAL A 106 -1.16 8.57 12.90
C VAL A 106 -1.72 9.90 12.40
N ALA A 107 -1.82 10.90 13.29
CA ALA A 107 -2.24 12.26 12.94
C ALA A 107 -1.33 12.88 11.85
N ASP A 108 -1.79 14.00 11.29
CA ASP A 108 -1.12 14.67 10.17
C ASP A 108 -0.99 13.75 8.94
N SER A 109 -2.09 13.08 8.59
CA SER A 109 -2.21 12.17 7.45
C SER A 109 -3.55 12.38 6.78
N GLU A 110 -3.53 12.94 5.57
CA GLU A 110 -4.74 13.28 4.83
C GLU A 110 -5.59 12.06 4.54
N TRP A 111 -4.98 10.94 4.14
CA TRP A 111 -5.69 9.69 3.91
C TRP A 111 -6.45 9.25 5.15
N ARG A 112 -5.80 9.32 6.32
CA ARG A 112 -6.42 8.94 7.58
C ARG A 112 -7.58 9.87 7.91
N ASP A 113 -7.39 11.17 7.76
CA ASP A 113 -8.40 12.17 8.10
C ASP A 113 -9.62 12.04 7.18
N LEU A 114 -9.42 11.83 5.86
CA LEU A 114 -10.49 11.57 4.90
C LEU A 114 -11.32 10.33 5.26
N TRP A 115 -10.68 9.21 5.57
CA TRP A 115 -11.38 7.98 5.95
C TRP A 115 -11.99 8.03 7.35
N GLN A 116 -11.41 8.81 8.27
CA GLN A 116 -11.96 9.05 9.59
C GLN A 116 -13.23 9.91 9.52
N ASP A 117 -13.25 10.93 8.66
CA ASP A 117 -14.40 11.82 8.46
C ASP A 117 -15.55 11.12 7.71
N ALA A 118 -15.22 10.19 6.81
CA ALA A 118 -16.19 9.35 6.13
C ALA A 118 -16.68 8.14 6.97
N ALA A 119 -16.09 7.88 8.14
CA ALA A 119 -16.40 6.70 8.93
C ALA A 119 -17.79 6.72 9.56
N GLY A 120 -18.47 5.58 9.52
CA GLY A 120 -19.69 5.30 10.27
C GLY A 120 -19.39 4.46 11.51
N GLU A 121 -20.18 3.41 11.75
CA GLU A 121 -19.94 2.43 12.82
C GLU A 121 -18.66 1.61 12.60
N ALA A 122 -18.21 1.49 11.35
CA ALA A 122 -17.00 0.78 10.95
C ALA A 122 -16.15 1.64 10.02
N ASN A 123 -14.86 1.31 9.94
CA ASN A 123 -13.91 1.91 9.00
C ASN A 123 -13.14 0.80 8.28
N PRO A 124 -13.68 0.27 7.17
CA PRO A 124 -13.07 -0.86 6.47
C PRO A 124 -11.70 -0.52 5.88
N ALA A 125 -11.44 0.75 5.54
CA ALA A 125 -10.12 1.20 5.08
C ALA A 125 -9.07 1.07 6.19
N PHE A 126 -9.40 1.48 7.42
CA PHE A 126 -8.51 1.31 8.56
C PHE A 126 -8.30 -0.18 8.89
N ASP A 127 -9.34 -0.99 8.76
CA ASP A 127 -9.24 -2.43 9.00
C ASP A 127 -8.36 -3.13 7.95
N ALA A 128 -8.43 -2.70 6.69
CA ALA A 128 -7.52 -3.17 5.64
C ALA A 128 -6.05 -2.86 5.98
N VAL A 129 -5.74 -1.62 6.40
CA VAL A 129 -4.38 -1.24 6.80
C VAL A 129 -3.90 -2.03 8.01
N ARG A 130 -4.74 -2.23 9.03
CA ARG A 130 -4.40 -3.04 10.21
C ARG A 130 -4.15 -4.50 9.84
N GLY A 131 -4.95 -5.07 8.93
CA GLY A 131 -4.75 -6.42 8.41
C GLY A 131 -3.40 -6.58 7.72
N LEU A 132 -3.02 -5.62 6.87
CA LEU A 132 -1.69 -5.60 6.25
C LEU A 132 -0.58 -5.52 7.30
N HIS A 133 -0.70 -4.62 8.26
CA HIS A 133 0.28 -4.49 9.34
C HIS A 133 0.47 -5.82 10.09
N GLN A 134 -0.62 -6.53 10.43
CA GLN A 134 -0.53 -7.84 11.10
C GLN A 134 0.27 -8.87 10.29
N VAL A 135 0.00 -9.00 8.99
CA VAL A 135 0.71 -9.91 8.08
C VAL A 135 2.20 -9.56 7.98
N LEU A 136 2.53 -8.28 7.93
CA LEU A 136 3.91 -7.81 7.81
C LEU A 136 4.74 -8.02 9.08
N THR A 137 4.09 -8.14 10.24
CA THR A 137 4.74 -8.37 11.54
C THR A 137 4.73 -9.83 12.02
N ALA A 138 4.10 -10.74 11.28
CA ALA A 138 4.03 -12.16 11.58
C ALA A 138 5.34 -12.89 11.21
#